data_AF-A0A139QE22-F1
#
_entry.id   AF-A0A139QE22-F1
#
_cell.length_a   1.000
_cell.length_b   1.000
_cell.length_c   1.000
_cell.angle_alpha   90.00
_cell.angle_beta   90.00
_cell.angle_gamma   90.00
#
_symmetry.space_group_name_H-M   'P 1'
#
loop_
_entity.id
_entity.type
_entity.pdbx_description
1 polymer ?
#
loop_
_entity_poly.entity_id
_entity_poly.type
_entity_poly.pdbx_seq_one_letter_code
_entity_poly.pdbx_strand_id
1 'polypeptide(L)'
;MSLENGSWEKYSDLDFLNRVGIAEAMLGKELMPTEDRESISSVTPTGWKNKKIIFNGKEDYLYNRSHLIGFQLSGENANAKNLFTGTRALNANFEDEQSSMVYYENKIANYIKNTNHHVRYRVTPIFRNVELVARGVRMEAQSIEDDEISFDVYIFNIQPGYKINYLTGSSQKI
;
A
#
# COMPACT_ATOMS: atom_id res chain seq x y z
N MET A 1 -13.27 20.29 0.66
CA MET A 1 -13.44 18.97 0.02
C MET A 1 -14.92 18.60 0.14
N SER A 2 -15.54 17.99 -0.88
CA SER A 2 -16.99 17.69 -0.87
C SER A 2 -17.24 16.20 -0.62
N LEU A 3 -18.27 15.89 0.18
CA LEU A 3 -18.78 14.54 0.44
C LEU A 3 -20.02 14.20 -0.42
N GLU A 4 -20.32 14.98 -1.46
CA GLU A 4 -21.50 14.77 -2.33
C GLU A 4 -21.59 13.34 -2.91
N ASN A 5 -20.45 12.70 -3.16
CA ASN A 5 -20.39 11.33 -3.67
C ASN A 5 -20.17 10.27 -2.56
N GLY A 6 -20.19 10.67 -1.29
CA GLY A 6 -19.86 9.80 -0.15
C GLY A 6 -18.47 9.18 -0.25
N SER A 7 -18.35 7.96 0.29
CA SER A 7 -17.13 7.15 0.23
C SER A 7 -16.96 6.52 -1.16
N TRP A 8 -15.76 6.60 -1.71
CA TRP A 8 -15.43 6.04 -3.02
C TRP A 8 -13.96 5.67 -3.13
N GLU A 9 -13.65 4.82 -4.10
CA GLU A 9 -12.29 4.44 -4.47
C GLU A 9 -12.09 4.49 -5.99
N LYS A 10 -10.86 4.81 -6.41
CA LYS A 10 -10.48 4.91 -7.81
C LYS A 10 -9.05 4.42 -7.97
N TYR A 11 -8.88 3.43 -8.84
CA TYR A 11 -7.58 2.88 -9.21
C TYR A 11 -7.28 3.24 -10.66
N SER A 12 -6.08 3.76 -10.90
CA SER A 12 -5.59 3.98 -12.27
C SER A 12 -5.51 2.67 -13.03
N ASP A 13 -5.71 2.72 -14.34
CA ASP A 13 -5.37 1.60 -15.20
C ASP A 13 -3.88 1.26 -15.10
N LEU A 14 -3.56 0.00 -15.35
CA LEU A 14 -2.17 -0.42 -15.46
C LEU A 14 -1.51 0.30 -16.63
N ASP A 15 -0.26 0.70 -16.46
CA ASP A 15 0.48 1.35 -17.55
C ASP A 15 0.95 0.35 -18.62
N PHE A 16 1.67 0.83 -19.64
CA PHE A 16 2.16 0.00 -20.75
C PHE A 16 3.16 -1.12 -20.33
N LEU A 17 3.68 -1.08 -19.10
CA LEU A 17 4.51 -2.13 -18.50
C LEU A 17 3.71 -3.03 -17.54
N ASN A 18 2.39 -2.88 -17.51
CA ASN A 18 1.46 -3.49 -16.56
C ASN A 18 1.68 -3.07 -15.09
N ARG A 19 2.27 -1.90 -14.85
CA ARG A 19 2.52 -1.40 -13.48
C ARG A 19 1.28 -0.70 -12.96
N VAL A 20 1.06 -0.80 -11.65
CA VAL A 20 0.00 -0.04 -10.97
C VAL A 20 0.25 1.47 -11.06
N GLY A 21 -0.83 2.23 -11.16
CA GLY A 21 -0.80 3.69 -11.11
C GLY A 21 -1.27 4.26 -9.77
N ILE A 22 -1.75 5.50 -9.79
CA ILE A 22 -2.25 6.19 -8.61
C ILE A 22 -3.55 5.52 -8.13
N ALA A 23 -3.69 5.34 -6.82
CA ALA A 23 -4.94 4.97 -6.16
C ALA A 23 -5.43 6.15 -5.30
N GLU A 24 -6.71 6.48 -5.41
CA GLU A 24 -7.36 7.57 -4.68
C GLU A 24 -8.63 7.06 -4.03
N ALA A 25 -8.95 7.57 -2.84
CA ALA A 25 -10.22 7.32 -2.19
C ALA A 25 -10.71 8.51 -1.38
N MET A 26 -12.02 8.56 -1.20
CA MET A 26 -12.66 9.13 -0.03
C MET A 26 -13.00 7.97 0.89
N LEU A 27 -12.18 7.75 1.91
CA LEU A 27 -12.36 6.65 2.85
C LEU A 27 -13.41 7.02 3.88
N GLY A 28 -14.28 6.07 4.18
CA GLY A 28 -15.29 6.14 5.22
C GLY A 28 -15.67 4.72 5.66
N LYS A 29 -16.53 4.60 6.65
CA LYS A 29 -16.88 3.31 7.26
C LYS A 29 -17.55 2.34 6.29
N GLU A 30 -18.17 2.88 5.25
CA GLU A 30 -18.95 2.20 4.22
C GLU A 30 -18.07 1.40 3.26
N LEU A 31 -16.80 1.78 3.12
CA LEU A 31 -15.80 1.02 2.35
C LEU A 31 -15.05 -0.01 3.20
N MET A 32 -15.18 0.05 4.53
CA MET A 32 -14.48 -0.91 5.39
C MET A 32 -15.14 -2.29 5.26
N PRO A 33 -14.35 -3.36 5.09
CA PRO A 33 -14.90 -4.69 4.87
C PRO A 33 -15.69 -5.19 6.09
N THR A 34 -16.83 -5.81 5.81
CA THR A 34 -17.61 -6.60 6.79
C THR A 34 -17.33 -8.10 6.69
N GLU A 35 -16.62 -8.52 5.65
CA GLU A 35 -16.26 -9.91 5.37
C GLU A 35 -14.76 -10.15 5.56
N ASP A 36 -14.39 -11.43 5.67
CA ASP A 36 -13.01 -11.84 5.80
C ASP A 36 -12.22 -11.62 4.51
N ARG A 37 -10.92 -11.35 4.67
CA ARG A 37 -10.00 -11.18 3.54
C ARG A 37 -9.83 -12.49 2.76
N GLU A 38 -9.93 -12.40 1.44
CA GLU A 38 -9.71 -13.53 0.53
C GLU A 38 -8.26 -13.62 0.03
N SER A 39 -7.94 -14.72 -0.64
CA SER A 39 -6.63 -14.92 -1.25
C SER A 39 -6.39 -13.94 -2.41
N ILE A 40 -5.24 -13.30 -2.39
CA ILE A 40 -4.75 -12.43 -3.48
C ILE A 40 -3.66 -13.12 -4.32
N SER A 41 -3.48 -14.43 -4.17
CA SER A 41 -2.38 -15.18 -4.81
C SER A 41 -2.47 -15.22 -6.34
N SER A 42 -3.67 -15.02 -6.90
CA SER A 42 -3.94 -14.98 -8.34
C SER A 42 -3.28 -13.78 -9.04
N VAL A 43 -2.99 -12.69 -8.33
CA VAL A 43 -2.33 -11.51 -8.88
C VAL A 43 -0.82 -11.66 -8.78
N THR A 44 -0.11 -11.46 -9.89
CA THR A 44 1.35 -11.42 -9.92
C THR A 44 1.80 -10.04 -10.42
N PRO A 45 2.15 -9.11 -9.52
CA PRO A 45 2.55 -7.75 -9.91
C PRO A 45 3.88 -7.74 -10.67
N THR A 46 4.17 -6.62 -11.32
CA THR A 46 5.41 -6.43 -12.07
C THR A 46 6.64 -6.63 -11.17
N GLY A 47 7.69 -7.25 -11.73
CA GLY A 47 8.94 -7.49 -10.99
C GLY A 47 8.83 -8.52 -9.86
N TRP A 48 7.77 -9.32 -9.81
CA TRP A 48 7.61 -10.34 -8.76
C TRP A 48 8.69 -11.43 -8.82
N LYS A 49 9.70 -11.35 -7.96
CA LYS A 49 10.78 -12.34 -7.78
C LYS A 49 11.02 -12.59 -6.30
N ASN A 50 10.11 -13.36 -5.70
CA ASN A 50 10.06 -13.53 -4.26
C ASN A 50 11.02 -14.62 -3.74
N LYS A 51 11.44 -14.51 -2.48
CA LYS A 51 12.26 -15.49 -1.76
C LYS A 51 12.02 -15.39 -0.26
N LYS A 52 12.28 -16.48 0.47
CA LYS A 52 12.22 -16.47 1.93
C LYS A 52 13.36 -15.67 2.53
N ILE A 53 13.08 -14.97 3.62
CA ILE A 53 14.02 -14.16 4.40
C ILE A 53 13.72 -14.32 5.90
N ILE A 54 14.64 -13.87 6.76
CA ILE A 54 14.35 -13.67 8.18
C ILE A 54 14.16 -12.16 8.39
N PHE A 55 13.02 -11.76 8.92
CA PHE A 55 12.71 -10.36 9.22
C PHE A 55 11.71 -10.28 10.39
N ASN A 56 11.81 -9.23 11.23
CA ASN A 56 11.05 -9.13 12.50
C ASN A 56 11.14 -10.41 13.36
N GLY A 57 12.33 -11.01 13.43
CA GLY A 57 12.59 -12.21 14.24
C GLY A 57 12.00 -13.54 13.72
N LYS A 58 11.40 -13.59 12.52
CA LYS A 58 10.77 -14.80 11.98
C LYS A 58 11.06 -15.04 10.50
N GLU A 59 10.84 -16.26 10.03
CA GLU A 59 10.83 -16.56 8.59
C GLU A 59 9.63 -15.86 7.93
N ASP A 60 9.90 -15.12 6.86
CA ASP A 60 8.91 -14.38 6.07
C ASP A 60 9.35 -14.38 4.59
N TYR A 61 8.62 -13.65 3.73
CA TYR A 61 8.96 -13.46 2.33
C TYR A 61 9.46 -12.04 2.07
N LEU A 62 10.45 -11.90 1.18
CA LEU A 62 11.02 -10.61 0.82
C LEU A 62 9.96 -9.64 0.28
N TYR A 63 9.10 -10.13 -0.62
CA TYR A 63 8.03 -9.34 -1.22
C TYR A 63 6.66 -9.76 -0.70
N ASN A 64 5.80 -8.77 -0.54
CA ASN A 64 4.37 -8.90 -0.37
C ASN A 64 3.68 -8.37 -1.62
N ARG A 65 2.50 -8.92 -1.91
CA ARG A 65 1.55 -8.27 -2.81
C ARG A 65 0.93 -7.14 -2.01
N SER A 66 1.61 -6.00 -2.00
CA SER A 66 1.24 -4.85 -1.19
C SER A 66 0.09 -4.12 -1.86
N HIS A 67 -0.92 -3.79 -1.08
CA HIS A 67 -2.04 -2.96 -1.51
C HIS A 67 -1.60 -1.50 -1.58
N LEU A 68 -2.08 -0.72 -2.56
CA LEU A 68 -1.98 0.74 -2.52
C LEU A 68 -2.99 1.31 -1.52
N ILE A 69 -4.23 0.81 -1.54
CA ILE A 69 -5.24 1.06 -0.52
C ILE A 69 -5.52 -0.26 0.17
N GLY A 70 -5.10 -0.39 1.43
CA GLY A 70 -5.23 -1.62 2.21
C GLY A 70 -6.65 -2.17 2.26
N PHE A 71 -6.78 -3.50 2.27
CA PHE A 71 -8.07 -4.21 2.40
C PHE A 71 -8.91 -3.67 3.57
N GLN A 72 -8.31 -3.36 4.71
CA GLN A 72 -9.04 -2.84 5.88
C GLN A 72 -9.74 -1.49 5.64
N LEU A 73 -9.36 -0.76 4.58
CA LEU A 73 -9.89 0.55 4.22
C LEU A 73 -10.86 0.51 3.02
N SER A 74 -10.79 -0.56 2.20
CA SER A 74 -11.49 -0.64 0.90
C SER A 74 -12.30 -1.91 0.68
N GLY A 75 -12.00 -2.98 1.41
CA GLY A 75 -12.51 -4.33 1.14
C GLY A 75 -11.92 -4.99 -0.11
N GLU A 76 -11.00 -4.34 -0.83
CA GLU A 76 -10.48 -4.86 -2.08
C GLU A 76 -9.48 -6.02 -1.88
N ASN A 77 -9.82 -7.18 -2.42
CA ASN A 77 -8.97 -8.37 -2.40
C ASN A 77 -8.00 -8.39 -3.59
N ALA A 78 -8.26 -9.21 -4.62
CA ALA A 78 -7.33 -9.53 -5.70
C ALA A 78 -7.38 -8.53 -6.87
N ASN A 79 -7.46 -7.23 -6.58
CA ASN A 79 -7.48 -6.18 -7.61
C ASN A 79 -6.07 -5.92 -8.16
N ALA A 80 -5.84 -6.29 -9.43
CA ALA A 80 -4.56 -6.13 -10.10
C ALA A 80 -4.09 -4.66 -10.20
N LYS A 81 -5.01 -3.69 -10.17
CA LYS A 81 -4.70 -2.25 -10.18
C LYS A 81 -4.32 -1.71 -8.79
N ASN A 82 -4.54 -2.49 -7.74
CA ASN A 82 -4.27 -2.11 -6.35
C ASN A 82 -3.06 -2.87 -5.75
N LEU A 83 -2.50 -3.86 -6.45
CA LEU A 83 -1.44 -4.72 -5.90
C LEU A 83 -0.09 -4.51 -6.60
N PHE A 84 0.96 -4.24 -5.83
CA PHE A 84 2.32 -4.07 -6.33
C PHE A 84 3.34 -4.94 -5.58
N THR A 85 4.53 -5.06 -6.15
CA THR A 85 5.68 -5.72 -5.51
C THR A 85 6.27 -4.78 -4.45
N GLY A 86 5.79 -4.89 -3.21
CA GLY A 86 6.31 -4.18 -2.04
C GLY A 86 7.20 -5.09 -1.19
N THR A 87 8.27 -4.58 -0.60
CA THR A 87 9.07 -5.33 0.38
C THR A 87 8.27 -5.58 1.65
N ARG A 88 8.65 -6.62 2.42
CA ARG A 88 8.04 -6.89 3.72
C ARG A 88 8.17 -5.68 4.65
N ALA A 89 9.33 -5.02 4.67
CA ALA A 89 9.57 -3.84 5.47
C ALA A 89 8.71 -2.63 5.06
N LEU A 90 8.56 -2.35 3.75
CA LEU A 90 7.63 -1.31 3.29
C LEU A 90 6.19 -1.63 3.71
N ASN A 91 5.79 -2.90 3.62
CA ASN A 91 4.42 -3.31 3.90
C ASN A 91 4.11 -3.26 5.41
N ALA A 92 4.94 -3.91 6.23
CA ALA A 92 4.81 -3.92 7.68
C ALA A 92 6.18 -4.19 8.35
N ASN A 93 6.73 -3.13 8.94
CA ASN A 93 7.96 -3.18 9.74
C ASN A 93 7.59 -2.96 11.20
N PHE A 94 7.88 -3.91 12.09
CA PHE A 94 7.52 -3.79 13.51
C PHE A 94 8.66 -3.20 14.35
N GLU A 95 9.87 -3.13 13.79
CA GLU A 95 11.03 -2.51 14.45
C GLU A 95 11.11 -1.01 14.13
N ASP A 96 10.54 -0.57 13.01
CA ASP A 96 10.37 0.83 12.61
C ASP A 96 9.04 1.02 11.89
N GLU A 97 7.96 1.12 12.67
CA GLU A 97 6.58 1.14 12.15
C GLU A 97 6.32 2.32 11.22
N GLN A 98 6.89 3.50 11.52
CA GLN A 98 6.70 4.72 10.73
C GLN A 98 7.31 4.62 9.33
N SER A 99 8.21 3.66 9.10
CA SER A 99 8.76 3.35 7.79
C SER A 99 7.88 2.41 6.95
N SER A 100 6.66 2.09 7.41
CA SER A 100 5.80 1.10 6.76
C SER A 100 4.38 1.60 6.51
N MET A 101 3.74 1.09 5.46
CA MET A 101 2.39 1.48 5.07
C MET A 101 1.36 1.20 6.16
N VAL A 102 1.46 0.01 6.79
CA VAL A 102 0.48 -0.44 7.80
C VAL A 102 0.33 0.54 8.97
N TYR A 103 1.38 1.26 9.34
CA TYR A 103 1.32 2.27 10.40
C TYR A 103 0.34 3.40 10.06
N TYR A 104 0.43 3.95 8.85
CA TYR A 104 -0.46 5.03 8.40
C TYR A 104 -1.87 4.51 8.10
N GLU A 105 -1.99 3.32 7.52
CA GLU A 105 -3.28 2.67 7.29
C GLU A 105 -4.04 2.43 8.59
N ASN A 106 -3.35 1.98 9.65
CA ASN A 106 -3.94 1.77 10.97
C ASN A 106 -4.38 3.09 11.61
N LYS A 107 -3.63 4.19 11.43
CA LYS A 107 -4.05 5.53 11.90
C LYS A 107 -5.38 5.93 11.26
N ILE A 108 -5.48 5.81 9.93
CA ILE A 108 -6.70 6.14 9.20
C ILE A 108 -7.85 5.21 9.62
N ALA A 109 -7.63 3.90 9.66
CA ALA A 109 -8.66 2.93 10.02
C ALA A 109 -9.21 3.15 11.44
N ASN A 110 -8.33 3.43 12.40
CA ASN A 110 -8.74 3.72 13.78
C ASN A 110 -9.53 5.03 13.87
N TYR A 111 -9.08 6.07 13.17
CA TYR A 111 -9.81 7.34 13.11
C TYR A 111 -11.24 7.13 12.58
N ILE A 112 -11.39 6.53 11.39
CA ILE A 112 -12.71 6.28 10.78
C ILE A 112 -13.61 5.45 11.71
N LYS A 113 -13.07 4.40 12.35
CA LYS A 113 -13.84 3.55 13.27
C LYS A 113 -14.36 4.31 14.50
N ASN A 114 -13.56 5.24 15.03
CA ASN A 114 -13.85 5.93 16.29
C ASN A 114 -14.76 7.15 16.08
N THR A 115 -14.63 7.85 14.96
CA THR A 115 -15.33 9.11 14.71
C THR A 115 -16.47 8.96 13.70
N ASN A 116 -16.46 7.91 12.88
CA ASN A 116 -17.33 7.78 11.71
C ASN A 116 -17.13 8.90 10.67
N HIS A 117 -15.98 9.57 10.71
CA HIS A 117 -15.57 10.62 9.76
C HIS A 117 -14.93 10.03 8.50
N HIS A 118 -14.64 10.90 7.53
CA HIS A 118 -14.04 10.56 6.26
C HIS A 118 -12.60 11.05 6.15
N VAL A 119 -11.81 10.37 5.31
CA VAL A 119 -10.42 10.73 5.00
C VAL A 119 -10.22 10.72 3.50
N ARG A 120 -9.81 11.88 2.94
CA ARG A 120 -9.30 11.93 1.56
C ARG A 120 -7.92 11.29 1.56
N TYR A 121 -7.78 10.22 0.78
CA TYR A 121 -6.56 9.42 0.76
C TYR A 121 -6.04 9.21 -0.67
N ARG A 122 -4.72 9.27 -0.86
CA ARG A 122 -4.06 8.98 -2.13
C ARG A 122 -2.75 8.25 -1.91
N VAL A 123 -2.51 7.22 -2.71
CA VAL A 123 -1.23 6.51 -2.77
C VAL A 123 -0.68 6.53 -4.19
N THR A 124 0.52 7.08 -4.34
CA THR A 124 1.22 7.23 -5.62
C THR A 124 2.46 6.35 -5.62
N PRO A 125 2.48 5.22 -6.36
CA PRO A 125 3.69 4.42 -6.52
C PRO A 125 4.70 5.16 -7.40
N ILE A 126 5.96 5.22 -6.95
CA ILE A 126 7.02 5.95 -7.64
C ILE A 126 7.96 4.98 -8.32
N PHE A 127 7.85 4.87 -9.64
CA PHE A 127 8.79 4.13 -10.49
C PHE A 127 9.80 5.07 -11.14
N ARG A 128 11.02 4.59 -11.45
CA ARG A 128 11.95 5.33 -12.31
C ARG A 128 12.03 4.65 -13.68
N ASN A 129 11.84 5.43 -14.75
CA ASN A 129 11.92 4.93 -16.12
C ASN A 129 11.07 3.65 -16.32
N VAL A 130 11.71 2.58 -16.80
CA VAL A 130 11.12 1.27 -17.09
C VAL A 130 11.28 0.27 -15.94
N GLU A 131 11.51 0.74 -14.72
CA GLU A 131 11.58 -0.14 -13.54
C GLU A 131 10.26 -0.86 -13.30
N LEU A 132 10.35 -2.14 -12.99
CA LEU A 132 9.19 -3.00 -12.72
C LEU A 132 8.79 -3.02 -11.25
N VAL A 133 9.65 -2.56 -10.35
CA VAL A 133 9.37 -2.43 -8.92
C VAL A 133 9.45 -0.96 -8.54
N ALA A 134 8.44 -0.47 -7.82
CA ALA A 134 8.41 0.92 -7.36
C ALA A 134 9.57 1.15 -6.37
N ARG A 135 10.17 2.34 -6.39
CA ARG A 135 11.17 2.79 -5.42
C ARG A 135 10.59 3.03 -4.03
N GLY A 136 9.28 3.25 -3.98
CA GLY A 136 8.51 3.57 -2.80
C GLY A 136 7.13 4.06 -3.20
N VAL A 137 6.33 4.43 -2.21
CA VAL A 137 5.02 5.04 -2.40
C VAL A 137 4.97 6.37 -1.67
N ARG A 138 4.33 7.38 -2.28
CA ARG A 138 3.92 8.58 -1.55
C ARG A 138 2.48 8.36 -1.07
N MET A 139 2.25 8.54 0.22
CA MET A 139 0.95 8.41 0.86
C MET A 139 0.52 9.78 1.37
N GLU A 140 -0.67 10.22 0.97
CA GLU A 140 -1.24 11.52 1.32
C GLU A 140 -2.62 11.29 1.95
N ALA A 141 -2.86 11.86 3.12
CA ALA A 141 -4.14 11.76 3.80
C ALA A 141 -4.55 13.07 4.47
N GLN A 142 -5.85 13.38 4.42
CA GLN A 142 -6.45 14.51 5.12
C GLN A 142 -7.88 14.14 5.57
N SER A 143 -8.20 14.28 6.84
CA SER A 143 -9.58 14.16 7.36
C SER A 143 -10.49 15.28 6.81
N ILE A 144 -11.79 14.99 6.64
CA ILE A 144 -12.73 15.94 6.02
C ILE A 144 -13.46 16.80 7.04
N GLU A 145 -13.95 16.18 8.11
CA GLU A 145 -14.76 16.81 9.16
C GLU A 145 -13.91 17.61 10.16
N ASP A 146 -12.62 17.26 10.28
CA ASP A 146 -11.63 17.89 11.16
C ASP A 146 -10.21 17.77 10.57
N ASP A 147 -9.20 18.17 11.35
CA ASP A 147 -7.78 18.15 10.97
C ASP A 147 -6.95 17.10 11.75
N GLU A 148 -7.56 16.06 12.33
CA GLU A 148 -6.83 15.06 13.12
C GLU A 148 -5.93 14.15 12.26
N ILE A 149 -6.33 13.86 11.03
CA ILE A 149 -5.50 13.15 10.06
C ILE A 149 -4.96 14.17 9.06
N SER A 150 -3.65 14.39 9.08
CA SER A 150 -2.96 15.16 8.04
C SER A 150 -1.52 14.65 7.88
N PHE A 151 -1.22 14.06 6.72
CA PHE A 151 0.15 13.66 6.39
C PHE A 151 0.42 13.60 4.89
N ASP A 152 1.68 13.80 4.54
CA ASP A 152 2.26 13.57 3.22
C ASP A 152 3.64 12.93 3.43
N VAL A 153 3.74 11.63 3.17
CA VAL A 153 4.91 10.82 3.52
C VAL A 153 5.35 9.95 2.36
N TYR A 154 6.66 9.70 2.27
CA TYR A 154 7.25 8.78 1.31
C TYR A 154 7.76 7.52 2.02
N ILE A 155 7.18 6.37 1.68
CA ILE A 155 7.58 5.08 2.21
C ILE A 155 8.50 4.38 1.22
N PHE A 156 9.75 4.17 1.62
CA PHE A 156 10.77 3.54 0.79
C PHE A 156 10.49 2.05 0.58
N ASN A 157 10.53 1.59 -0.67
CA ASN A 157 10.42 0.17 -1.01
C ASN A 157 11.78 -0.51 -0.86
N ILE A 158 12.24 -0.63 0.37
CA ILE A 158 13.54 -1.19 0.75
C ILE A 158 13.34 -2.33 1.73
N GLN A 159 14.32 -3.22 1.85
CA GLN A 159 14.32 -4.28 2.84
C GLN A 159 15.67 -4.29 3.54
N PRO A 160 15.73 -4.11 4.88
CA PRO A 160 16.97 -4.20 5.63
C PRO A 160 17.74 -5.49 5.33
N GLY A 161 19.05 -5.36 5.06
CA GLY A 161 19.92 -6.48 4.69
C GLY A 161 19.78 -6.98 3.24
N TYR A 162 19.00 -6.29 2.39
CA TYR A 162 18.84 -6.67 0.98
C TYR A 162 18.99 -5.48 0.03
N LYS A 163 19.72 -5.68 -1.06
CA LYS A 163 19.77 -4.78 -2.20
C LYS A 163 18.74 -5.23 -3.25
N ILE A 164 17.85 -4.33 -3.64
CA ILE A 164 16.81 -4.57 -4.65
C ILE A 164 17.26 -4.04 -6.02
N ASN A 165 17.09 -4.87 -7.05
CA ASN A 165 17.17 -4.45 -8.45
C ASN A 165 15.77 -4.06 -8.92
N TYR A 166 15.45 -2.78 -8.86
CA TYR A 166 14.12 -2.25 -9.21
C TYR A 166 13.75 -2.44 -10.69
N LEU A 167 14.74 -2.60 -11.57
CA LEU A 167 14.49 -2.87 -12.99
C LEU A 167 13.83 -4.23 -13.19
N THR A 168 14.23 -5.25 -12.43
CA THR A 168 13.82 -6.64 -12.69
C THR A 168 13.14 -7.31 -11.50
N GLY A 169 13.17 -6.69 -10.33
CA GLY A 169 12.74 -7.23 -9.05
C GLY A 169 13.68 -8.24 -8.40
N SER A 170 14.82 -8.59 -9.00
CA SER A 170 15.79 -9.46 -8.34
C SER A 170 16.39 -8.80 -7.10
N SER A 171 16.91 -9.60 -6.17
CA SER A 171 17.46 -9.09 -4.91
C SER A 171 18.66 -9.89 -4.43
N GLN A 172 19.60 -9.22 -3.77
CA GLN A 172 20.82 -9.80 -3.19
C GLN A 172 20.88 -9.48 -1.70
N LYS A 173 21.23 -10.46 -0.86
CA LYS A 173 21.50 -10.22 0.56
C LYS A 173 22.83 -9.46 0.68
N ILE A 174 22.87 -8.42 1.51
CA ILE A 174 24.06 -7.61 1.78
C ILE A 174 24.84 -8.25 2.92
#